data_AF-A0A959A814-F1
#
_entry.id   AF-A0A959A814-F1
#
_cell.length_a   1.000
_cell.length_b   1.000
_cell.length_c   1.000
_cell.angle_alpha   90.00
_cell.angle_beta   90.00
_cell.angle_gamma   90.00
#
_symmetry.space_group_name_H-M   'P 1'
#
loop_
_entity.id
_entity.type
_entity.pdbx_description
1 polymer ?
#
loop_
_entity_poly.entity_id
_entity_poly.type
_entity_poly.pdbx_seq_one_letter_code
_entity_poly.pdbx_strand_id
1 'polypeptide(L)'
;MSNNIDSLLVKHSPSLRQTAFFLTKNSDRSDDLFQETAERIKCLPQAFAQIVTFHAFAIFLQQHFFHQSKIRLMKKYILFAAMFAMFMACKNEKNTTAQTDDDDVPVVAEESEVDVDPNATDLDFAAAIAAYRKKDFETASKYITTALDDLKKEAAPTDAKSKKQLEQTETAMRSLAEQVKSGSVKSEAELQELFAHADMLSAHHYFELTETYAMNAPEKTEGFYQKALERMERANRKLEGETKAECNTIIGDVKTDLASGDQKAEKIGDAAGARVISIEKWLAAHAKKMGIKPPPYVE
;
A
#
# COMPACT_ATOMS: atom_id res chain seq x y z
N MET A 1 -42.57 26.92 7.84
CA MET A 1 -41.74 25.85 8.46
C MET A 1 -40.51 25.45 7.61
N SER A 2 -40.13 26.20 6.55
CA SER A 2 -38.95 25.89 5.71
C SER A 2 -37.59 26.30 6.33
N ASN A 3 -37.57 27.12 7.37
CA ASN A 3 -36.34 27.75 7.89
C ASN A 3 -35.38 26.80 8.64
N ASN A 4 -35.67 25.51 8.78
CA ASN A 4 -34.86 24.61 9.61
C ASN A 4 -33.77 23.87 8.82
N ILE A 5 -34.02 23.52 7.55
CA ILE A 5 -33.06 22.75 6.74
C ILE A 5 -31.87 23.63 6.32
N ASP A 6 -32.12 24.86 5.87
CA ASP A 6 -31.03 25.77 5.48
C ASP A 6 -30.11 26.10 6.66
N SER A 7 -30.66 26.26 7.86
CA SER A 7 -29.87 26.47 9.08
C SER A 7 -28.99 25.25 9.41
N LEU A 8 -29.50 24.04 9.24
CA LEU A 8 -28.73 22.80 9.45
C LEU A 8 -27.64 22.63 8.38
N LEU A 9 -27.95 22.89 7.10
CA LEU A 9 -26.97 22.82 6.02
C LEU A 9 -25.85 23.83 6.22
N VAL A 10 -26.16 25.06 6.64
CA VAL A 10 -25.14 26.06 6.99
C VAL A 10 -24.28 25.58 8.15
N LYS A 11 -24.92 25.10 9.23
CA LYS A 11 -24.23 24.62 10.45
C LYS A 11 -23.27 23.46 10.17
N HIS A 12 -23.61 22.56 9.26
CA HIS A 12 -22.82 21.36 8.95
C HIS A 12 -22.02 21.46 7.65
N SER A 13 -22.09 22.59 6.93
CA SER A 13 -21.38 22.79 5.67
C SER A 13 -19.88 22.54 5.73
N PRO A 14 -19.12 22.90 6.79
CA PRO A 14 -17.68 22.66 6.81
C PRO A 14 -17.33 21.16 6.83
N SER A 15 -18.03 20.37 7.64
CA SER A 15 -17.80 18.93 7.75
C SER A 15 -18.20 18.17 6.48
N LEU A 16 -19.31 18.57 5.85
CA LEU A 16 -19.76 17.97 4.60
C LEU A 16 -18.81 18.27 3.44
N ARG A 17 -18.29 19.51 3.34
CA ARG A 17 -17.26 19.88 2.34
C ARG A 17 -15.95 19.15 2.58
N GLN A 18 -15.52 19.01 3.83
CA GLN A 18 -14.32 18.23 4.17
C GLN A 18 -14.48 16.76 3.73
N THR A 19 -15.64 16.17 3.97
CA THR A 19 -15.96 14.79 3.54
C THR A 19 -15.96 14.68 2.02
N ALA A 20 -16.59 15.62 1.30
CA ALA A 20 -16.59 15.65 -0.16
C ALA A 20 -15.16 15.75 -0.72
N PHE A 21 -14.30 16.59 -0.12
CA PHE A 21 -12.90 16.73 -0.50
C PHE A 21 -12.11 15.45 -0.29
N PHE A 22 -12.35 14.73 0.81
CA PHE A 22 -11.71 13.44 1.05
C PHE A 22 -12.05 12.40 -0.04
N LEU A 23 -13.29 12.42 -0.53
CA LEU A 23 -13.77 11.49 -1.56
C LEU A 23 -13.25 11.84 -2.96
N THR A 24 -13.19 13.13 -3.31
CA THR A 24 -12.82 13.56 -4.66
C THR A 24 -11.33 13.84 -4.83
N LYS A 25 -10.61 14.15 -3.73
CA LYS A 25 -9.22 14.64 -3.72
C LYS A 25 -9.00 15.88 -4.62
N ASN A 26 -10.06 16.61 -4.93
CA ASN A 26 -10.06 17.77 -5.82
C ASN A 26 -11.04 18.81 -5.26
N SER A 27 -10.57 20.04 -5.03
CA SER A 27 -11.35 21.12 -4.41
C SER A 27 -12.60 21.47 -5.22
N ASP A 28 -12.44 21.63 -6.52
CA ASP A 28 -13.50 22.12 -7.42
C ASP A 28 -14.60 21.07 -7.50
N ARG A 29 -14.22 19.80 -7.67
CA ARG A 29 -15.16 18.67 -7.68
C ARG A 29 -15.83 18.42 -6.32
N SER A 30 -15.17 18.79 -5.21
CA SER A 30 -15.75 18.63 -3.87
C SER A 30 -16.87 19.62 -3.59
N ASP A 31 -16.76 20.85 -4.11
CA ASP A 31 -17.77 21.88 -3.94
C ASP A 31 -19.01 21.60 -4.80
N ASP A 32 -18.82 21.07 -6.01
CA ASP A 32 -19.91 20.59 -6.88
C ASP A 32 -20.69 19.45 -6.21
N LEU A 33 -19.98 18.46 -5.67
CA LEU A 33 -20.59 17.32 -4.98
C LEU A 33 -21.35 17.77 -3.71
N PHE A 34 -20.82 18.76 -2.98
CA PHE A 34 -21.50 19.35 -1.83
C PHE A 34 -22.79 20.07 -2.24
N GLN A 35 -22.75 20.90 -3.28
CA GLN A 35 -23.92 21.62 -3.81
C GLN A 35 -25.00 20.64 -4.28
N GLU A 36 -24.64 19.62 -5.06
CA GLU A 36 -25.57 18.61 -5.55
C GLU A 36 -26.26 17.86 -4.39
N THR A 37 -25.47 17.49 -3.37
CA THR A 37 -25.98 16.80 -2.18
C THR A 37 -26.91 17.71 -1.37
N ALA A 38 -26.56 19.00 -1.22
CA ALA A 38 -27.37 19.97 -0.50
C ALA A 38 -28.75 20.19 -1.18
N GLU A 39 -28.79 20.29 -2.51
CA GLU A 39 -30.04 20.41 -3.26
C GLU A 39 -30.91 19.16 -3.16
N ARG A 40 -30.31 17.96 -3.19
CA ARG A 40 -31.03 16.70 -2.95
C ARG A 40 -31.61 16.63 -1.53
N ILE A 41 -30.90 17.15 -0.52
CA ILE A 41 -31.38 17.20 0.87
C ILE A 41 -32.58 18.14 1.02
N LYS A 42 -32.59 19.29 0.32
CA LYS A 42 -33.73 20.22 0.33
C LYS A 42 -35.01 19.61 -0.25
N CYS A 43 -34.88 18.65 -1.15
CA CYS A 43 -36.00 17.95 -1.78
C CYS A 43 -36.55 16.78 -0.95
N LEU A 44 -35.87 16.36 0.13
CA LEU A 44 -36.32 15.25 0.96
C LEU A 44 -37.42 15.71 1.94
N PRO A 45 -38.44 14.86 2.20
CA PRO A 45 -39.40 15.11 3.26
C PRO A 45 -38.67 15.36 4.59
N GLN A 46 -39.14 16.34 5.37
CA GLN A 46 -38.44 16.84 6.56
C GLN A 46 -38.08 15.75 7.59
N ALA A 47 -38.86 14.67 7.67
CA ALA A 47 -38.57 13.50 8.51
C ALA A 47 -37.35 12.69 8.02
N PHE A 48 -37.13 12.63 6.71
CA PHE A 48 -35.98 11.94 6.10
C PHE A 48 -34.69 12.76 6.23
N ALA A 49 -34.78 14.09 6.11
CA ALA A 49 -33.63 14.98 6.30
C ALA A 49 -33.03 14.85 7.72
N GLN A 50 -33.87 14.67 8.74
CA GLN A 50 -33.44 14.44 10.13
C GLN A 50 -32.75 13.09 10.33
N ILE A 51 -33.23 12.03 9.67
CA ILE A 51 -32.61 10.70 9.73
C ILE A 51 -31.23 10.71 9.06
N VAL A 52 -31.11 11.35 7.90
CA VAL A 52 -29.83 11.47 7.17
C VAL A 52 -28.81 12.30 7.96
N THR A 53 -29.23 13.41 8.59
CA THR A 53 -28.34 14.17 9.47
C THR A 53 -27.94 13.41 10.72
N PHE A 54 -28.84 12.60 11.31
CA PHE A 54 -28.50 11.72 12.43
C PHE A 54 -27.48 10.65 12.03
N HIS A 55 -27.62 10.07 10.84
CA HIS A 55 -26.67 9.07 10.32
C HIS A 55 -25.30 9.67 10.02
N ALA A 56 -25.26 10.84 9.35
CA ALA A 56 -24.01 11.54 9.08
C ALA A 56 -23.31 11.99 10.38
N PHE A 57 -24.08 12.45 11.38
CA PHE A 57 -23.56 12.80 12.69
C PHE A 57 -23.09 11.58 13.49
N ALA A 58 -23.77 10.43 13.37
CA ALA A 58 -23.34 9.18 13.98
C ALA A 58 -22.01 8.68 13.38
N ILE A 59 -21.85 8.76 12.06
CA ILE A 59 -20.59 8.43 11.38
C ILE A 59 -19.48 9.39 11.81
N PHE A 60 -19.78 10.70 11.89
CA PHE A 60 -18.83 11.70 12.37
C PHE A 60 -18.42 11.46 13.83
N LEU A 61 -19.36 11.16 14.73
CA LEU A 61 -19.07 10.80 16.12
C LEU A 61 -18.28 9.51 16.22
N GLN A 62 -18.56 8.52 15.37
CA GLN A 62 -17.81 7.28 15.31
C GLN A 62 -16.36 7.52 14.87
N GLN A 63 -16.11 8.46 13.95
CA GLN A 63 -14.75 8.85 13.58
C GLN A 63 -14.05 9.70 14.66
N HIS A 64 -14.77 10.59 15.35
CA HIS A 64 -14.18 11.51 16.32
C HIS A 64 -13.97 10.93 17.72
N PHE A 65 -14.85 10.02 18.19
CA PHE A 65 -14.71 9.40 19.53
C PHE A 65 -13.69 8.26 19.56
N PHE A 66 -13.39 7.62 18.43
CA PHE A 66 -12.38 6.57 18.38
C PHE A 66 -10.95 7.09 18.58
N HIS A 67 -10.73 8.41 18.54
CA HIS A 67 -9.40 8.99 18.75
C HIS A 67 -9.06 9.29 20.23
N GLN A 68 -10.01 9.25 21.18
CA GLN A 68 -9.80 9.83 22.53
C GLN A 68 -10.08 8.92 23.75
N SER A 69 -10.58 7.68 23.62
CA SER A 69 -10.62 6.80 24.81
C SER A 69 -10.58 5.31 24.49
N LYS A 70 -9.38 4.72 24.54
CA LYS A 70 -9.23 3.26 24.59
C LYS A 70 -9.30 2.78 26.04
N ILE A 71 -9.97 1.63 26.22
CA ILE A 71 -9.94 0.68 27.35
C ILE A 71 -11.20 0.63 28.25
N ARG A 72 -11.97 1.70 28.52
CA ARG A 72 -13.13 1.59 29.46
C ARG A 72 -14.51 1.33 28.83
N LEU A 73 -14.73 1.55 27.53
CA LEU A 73 -16.06 1.40 26.91
C LEU A 73 -16.37 0.03 26.29
N MET A 74 -15.37 -0.82 26.01
CA MET A 74 -15.61 -2.11 25.34
C MET A 74 -16.52 -3.07 26.12
N LYS A 75 -16.51 -3.01 27.46
CA LYS A 75 -17.39 -3.86 28.29
C LYS A 75 -18.88 -3.48 28.20
N LYS A 76 -19.20 -2.23 27.85
CA LYS A 76 -20.59 -1.76 27.76
C LYS A 76 -21.22 -2.05 26.39
N TYR A 77 -20.41 -2.05 25.33
CA TYR A 77 -20.88 -2.36 23.97
C TYR A 77 -21.15 -3.86 23.75
N ILE A 78 -20.38 -4.76 24.38
CA ILE A 78 -20.63 -6.21 24.31
C ILE A 78 -22.00 -6.56 24.94
N LEU A 79 -22.39 -5.88 26.02
CA LEU A 79 -23.68 -6.07 26.67
C LEU A 79 -24.86 -5.60 25.80
N PHE A 80 -24.65 -4.56 24.98
CA PHE A 80 -25.69 -4.00 24.12
C PHE A 80 -25.88 -4.81 22.83
N ALA A 81 -24.80 -5.35 22.25
CA ALA A 81 -24.87 -6.23 21.08
C ALA A 81 -25.56 -7.58 21.38
N ALA A 82 -25.35 -8.13 22.59
CA ALA A 82 -26.00 -9.37 23.02
C ALA A 82 -27.53 -9.23 23.18
N MET A 83 -28.03 -8.04 23.58
CA MET A 83 -29.47 -7.77 23.67
C MET A 83 -30.14 -7.61 22.30
N PHE A 84 -29.42 -7.16 21.28
CA PHE A 84 -29.97 -6.97 19.94
C PHE A 84 -30.08 -8.28 19.16
N ALA A 85 -29.21 -9.26 19.42
CA ALA A 85 -29.23 -10.57 18.78
C ALA A 85 -30.45 -11.43 19.16
N MET A 86 -31.12 -11.16 20.29
CA MET A 86 -32.33 -11.89 20.69
C MET A 86 -33.60 -11.46 19.93
N PHE A 87 -33.58 -10.34 19.19
CA PHE A 87 -34.76 -9.85 18.46
C PHE A 87 -34.87 -10.36 17.01
N MET A 88 -33.82 -10.98 16.44
CA MET A 88 -33.82 -11.44 15.04
C MET A 88 -34.09 -12.95 14.87
N ALA A 89 -34.28 -13.69 15.96
CA ALA A 89 -34.59 -15.12 15.89
C ALA A 89 -36.11 -15.36 15.85
N CYS A 90 -36.74 -15.07 14.70
CA CYS A 90 -38.05 -15.61 14.35
C CYS A 90 -38.19 -15.82 12.83
N LYS A 91 -38.24 -17.11 12.46
CA LYS A 91 -38.82 -17.72 11.25
C LYS A 91 -38.22 -17.38 9.88
N ASN A 92 -37.52 -18.37 9.30
CA ASN A 92 -38.03 -18.98 8.07
C ASN A 92 -37.48 -20.39 7.86
N GLU A 93 -38.34 -21.40 8.03
CA GLU A 93 -38.16 -22.75 7.48
C GLU A 93 -38.60 -22.75 6.02
N LYS A 94 -37.78 -23.28 5.11
CA LYS A 94 -38.17 -24.36 4.18
C LYS A 94 -37.05 -24.78 3.21
N ASN A 95 -36.94 -26.11 3.11
CA ASN A 95 -36.63 -26.94 1.95
C ASN A 95 -35.19 -27.09 1.44
N THR A 96 -34.56 -28.11 2.01
CA THR A 96 -33.60 -29.04 1.38
C THR A 96 -34.16 -29.64 0.09
N THR A 97 -33.37 -29.63 -0.99
CA THR A 97 -33.43 -30.65 -2.06
C THR A 97 -32.01 -31.02 -2.48
N ALA A 98 -31.82 -32.29 -2.76
CA ALA A 98 -30.57 -33.02 -2.92
C ALA A 98 -30.00 -33.04 -4.36
N GLN A 99 -28.75 -33.54 -4.45
CA GLN A 99 -27.99 -34.01 -5.63
C GLN A 99 -27.53 -32.93 -6.63
N THR A 100 -26.32 -32.99 -7.20
CA THR A 100 -25.61 -34.15 -7.78
C THR A 100 -24.08 -33.96 -7.73
N ASP A 101 -23.36 -35.08 -7.57
CA ASP A 101 -21.96 -35.24 -7.95
C ASP A 101 -21.80 -35.07 -9.47
N ASP A 102 -20.81 -34.30 -9.92
CA ASP A 102 -20.25 -34.41 -11.26
C ASP A 102 -18.75 -34.09 -11.24
N ASP A 103 -18.00 -34.90 -11.98
CA ASP A 103 -16.55 -34.93 -12.17
C ASP A 103 -15.97 -33.56 -12.59
N ASP A 104 -15.09 -32.99 -11.75
CA ASP A 104 -14.25 -31.86 -12.15
C ASP A 104 -12.84 -32.33 -12.55
N VAL A 105 -12.64 -32.34 -13.87
CA VAL A 105 -11.36 -32.43 -14.55
C VAL A 105 -10.43 -31.33 -14.01
N PRO A 106 -9.16 -31.62 -13.67
CA PRO A 106 -8.23 -30.58 -13.24
C PRO A 106 -8.02 -29.58 -14.38
N VAL A 107 -8.66 -28.42 -14.26
CA VAL A 107 -8.39 -27.24 -15.08
C VAL A 107 -6.94 -26.85 -14.78
N VAL A 108 -6.04 -27.25 -15.68
CA VAL A 108 -4.69 -26.70 -15.75
C VAL A 108 -4.87 -25.23 -16.09
N ALA A 109 -4.83 -24.39 -15.05
CA ALA A 109 -4.77 -22.96 -15.21
C ALA A 109 -3.45 -22.65 -15.92
N GLU A 110 -3.51 -22.43 -17.23
CA GLU A 110 -2.42 -21.79 -17.96
C GLU A 110 -2.23 -20.42 -17.30
N GLU A 111 -1.09 -20.27 -16.61
CA GLU A 111 -0.66 -18.99 -16.06
C GLU A 111 -0.55 -18.00 -17.23
N SER A 112 -1.58 -17.18 -17.40
CA SER A 112 -1.55 -16.12 -18.38
C SER A 112 -0.43 -15.17 -17.97
N GLU A 113 0.65 -15.14 -18.75
CA GLU A 113 1.68 -14.11 -18.63
C GLU A 113 0.98 -12.76 -18.81
N VAL A 114 0.67 -12.10 -17.70
CA VAL A 114 0.19 -10.73 -17.71
C VAL A 114 1.35 -9.91 -18.24
N ASP A 115 1.19 -9.35 -19.44
CA ASP A 115 2.13 -8.41 -20.03
C ASP A 115 2.08 -7.14 -19.18
N VAL A 116 2.88 -7.11 -18.11
CA VAL A 116 2.96 -5.97 -17.20
C VAL A 116 3.76 -4.91 -17.94
N ASP A 117 3.06 -3.86 -18.40
CA ASP A 117 3.68 -2.69 -18.99
C ASP A 117 4.85 -2.22 -18.09
N PRO A 118 6.07 -2.09 -18.65
CA PRO A 118 7.23 -1.70 -17.85
C PRO A 118 6.98 -0.34 -17.21
N ASN A 119 7.18 -0.27 -15.89
CA ASN A 119 7.06 1.01 -15.18
C ASN A 119 8.19 1.97 -15.62
N ALA A 120 8.00 3.27 -15.39
CA ALA A 120 8.97 4.29 -15.82
C ALA A 120 10.38 4.03 -15.25
N THR A 121 10.48 3.59 -14.00
CA THR A 121 11.75 3.23 -13.35
C THR A 121 12.48 2.09 -14.07
N ASP A 122 11.75 1.08 -14.56
CA ASP A 122 12.33 -0.05 -15.30
C ASP A 122 12.90 0.38 -16.65
N LEU A 123 12.20 1.30 -17.34
CA LEU A 123 12.69 1.90 -18.57
C LEU A 123 13.97 2.69 -18.32
N ASP A 124 14.03 3.47 -17.24
CA ASP A 124 15.23 4.23 -16.87
C ASP A 124 16.39 3.31 -16.48
N PHE A 125 16.15 2.24 -15.72
CA PHE A 125 17.20 1.25 -15.41
C PHE A 125 17.71 0.55 -16.67
N ALA A 126 16.83 0.14 -17.58
CA ALA A 126 17.24 -0.45 -18.85
C ALA A 126 18.07 0.54 -19.70
N ALA A 127 17.66 1.81 -19.73
CA ALA A 127 18.39 2.87 -20.41
C ALA A 127 19.75 3.16 -19.75
N ALA A 128 19.83 3.11 -18.42
CA ALA A 128 21.09 3.25 -17.68
C ALA A 128 22.07 2.13 -18.02
N ILE A 129 21.62 0.87 -18.07
CA ILE A 129 22.46 -0.27 -18.51
C ILE A 129 22.93 -0.07 -19.95
N ALA A 130 22.01 0.31 -20.86
CA ALA A 130 22.36 0.52 -22.27
C ALA A 130 23.39 1.64 -22.47
N ALA A 131 23.29 2.74 -21.71
CA ALA A 131 24.27 3.82 -21.70
C ALA A 131 25.61 3.36 -21.09
N TYR A 132 25.58 2.64 -19.97
CA TYR A 132 26.76 2.10 -19.31
C TYR A 132 27.55 1.14 -20.23
N ARG A 133 26.86 0.23 -20.95
CA ARG A 133 27.46 -0.66 -21.96
C ARG A 133 28.18 0.09 -23.08
N LYS A 134 27.69 1.28 -23.44
CA LYS A 134 28.31 2.18 -24.42
C LYS A 134 29.43 3.04 -23.83
N LYS A 135 29.77 2.84 -22.55
CA LYS A 135 30.69 3.67 -21.76
C LYS A 135 30.26 5.14 -21.66
N ASP A 136 28.96 5.41 -21.86
CA ASP A 136 28.37 6.72 -21.65
C ASP A 136 27.91 6.85 -20.19
N PHE A 137 28.89 7.02 -19.31
CA PHE A 137 28.70 7.05 -17.86
C PHE A 137 27.88 8.25 -17.39
N GLU A 138 27.98 9.39 -18.09
CA GLU A 138 27.20 10.60 -17.79
C GLU A 138 25.70 10.33 -18.04
N THR A 139 25.37 9.74 -19.18
CA THR A 139 23.97 9.40 -19.50
C THR A 139 23.44 8.29 -18.59
N ALA A 140 24.24 7.27 -18.29
CA ALA A 140 23.86 6.23 -17.34
C ALA A 140 23.53 6.81 -15.96
N SER A 141 24.38 7.71 -15.44
CA SER A 141 24.16 8.41 -14.18
C SER A 141 22.87 9.25 -14.17
N LYS A 142 22.57 9.93 -15.29
CA LYS A 142 21.32 10.69 -15.45
C LYS A 142 20.09 9.79 -15.35
N TYR A 143 20.07 8.66 -16.05
CA TYR A 143 18.95 7.71 -15.96
C TYR A 143 18.75 7.16 -14.54
N ILE A 144 19.83 6.91 -13.80
CA ILE A 144 19.74 6.49 -12.38
C ILE A 144 19.10 7.58 -11.52
N THR A 145 19.42 8.85 -11.80
CA THR A 145 18.83 10.00 -11.11
C THR A 145 17.35 10.17 -11.47
N THR A 146 16.97 9.95 -12.74
CA THR A 146 15.56 9.98 -13.19
C THR A 146 14.75 8.87 -12.53
N ALA A 147 15.29 7.64 -12.48
CA ALA A 147 14.68 6.52 -11.78
C ALA A 147 14.44 6.82 -10.30
N LEU A 148 15.39 7.49 -9.64
CA LEU A 148 15.22 7.94 -8.25
C LEU A 148 14.09 8.97 -8.11
N ASP A 149 13.99 9.94 -9.01
CA ASP A 149 12.93 10.94 -8.97
C ASP A 149 11.55 10.29 -9.13
N ASP A 150 11.44 9.25 -9.96
CA ASP A 150 10.20 8.49 -10.13
C ASP A 150 9.85 7.64 -8.90
N LEU A 151 10.84 6.99 -8.28
CA LEU A 151 10.66 6.30 -7.00
C LEU A 151 10.17 7.26 -5.90
N LYS A 152 10.69 8.49 -5.87
CA LYS A 152 10.24 9.51 -4.89
C LYS A 152 8.80 9.94 -5.11
N LYS A 153 8.34 10.01 -6.37
CA LYS A 153 6.93 10.30 -6.69
C LYS A 153 6.02 9.15 -6.27
N GLU A 154 6.47 7.91 -6.47
CA GLU A 154 5.73 6.69 -6.13
C GLU A 154 5.59 6.53 -4.60
N ALA A 155 6.66 6.80 -3.85
CA ALA A 155 6.74 6.54 -2.41
C ALA A 155 6.13 7.63 -1.51
N ALA A 156 5.58 8.72 -2.06
CA ALA A 156 5.12 9.94 -1.36
C ALA A 156 4.87 9.73 0.16
N PRO A 157 5.84 10.07 1.04
CA PRO A 157 5.95 9.47 2.36
C PRO A 157 4.74 9.83 3.24
N THR A 158 4.16 8.83 3.88
CA THR A 158 2.95 8.99 4.71
C THR A 158 3.26 9.26 6.18
N ASP A 159 4.50 9.00 6.61
CA ASP A 159 4.96 9.16 7.99
C ASP A 159 6.48 9.40 8.05
N ALA A 160 6.99 9.68 9.26
CA ALA A 160 8.41 10.00 9.48
C ALA A 160 9.36 8.82 9.26
N LYS A 161 8.91 7.57 9.49
CA LYS A 161 9.71 6.35 9.30
C LYS A 161 9.91 6.10 7.81
N SER A 162 8.81 6.09 7.05
CA SER A 162 8.76 6.03 5.59
C SER A 162 9.63 7.11 4.94
N LYS A 163 9.56 8.35 5.46
CA LYS A 163 10.40 9.46 4.97
C LYS A 163 11.90 9.17 5.15
N LYS A 164 12.31 8.71 6.33
CA LYS A 164 13.72 8.42 6.64
C LYS A 164 14.29 7.33 5.72
N GLN A 165 13.49 6.34 5.34
CA GLN A 165 13.92 5.28 4.40
C GLN A 165 14.00 5.77 2.97
N LEU A 166 13.04 6.60 2.54
CA LEU A 166 13.11 7.23 1.23
C LEU A 166 14.38 8.09 1.11
N GLU A 167 14.75 8.84 2.16
CA GLU A 167 16.00 9.60 2.23
C GLU A 167 17.25 8.71 2.15
N GLN A 168 17.20 7.50 2.71
CA GLN A 168 18.30 6.53 2.61
C GLN A 168 18.40 5.92 1.22
N THR A 169 17.27 5.57 0.62
CA THR A 169 17.19 5.09 -0.77
C THR A 169 17.71 6.17 -1.71
N GLU A 170 17.32 7.43 -1.50
CA GLU A 170 17.86 8.59 -2.21
C GLU A 170 19.37 8.72 -2.04
N THR A 171 19.88 8.62 -0.81
CA THR A 171 21.32 8.69 -0.55
C THR A 171 22.09 7.58 -1.27
N ALA A 172 21.59 6.34 -1.22
CA ALA A 172 22.21 5.20 -1.89
C ALA A 172 22.19 5.34 -3.42
N MET A 173 21.05 5.72 -3.99
CA MET A 173 20.87 5.94 -5.44
C MET A 173 21.70 7.11 -5.97
N ARG A 174 21.82 8.20 -5.21
CA ARG A 174 22.71 9.32 -5.57
C ARG A 174 24.18 8.91 -5.52
N SER A 175 24.58 8.15 -4.50
CA SER A 175 25.94 7.62 -4.43
C SER A 175 26.24 6.71 -5.62
N LEU A 176 25.29 5.85 -6.00
CA LEU A 176 25.38 5.01 -7.19
C LEU A 176 25.54 5.84 -8.47
N ALA A 177 24.70 6.87 -8.66
CA ALA A 177 24.78 7.74 -9.82
C ALA A 177 26.17 8.40 -9.94
N GLU A 178 26.77 8.85 -8.84
CA GLU A 178 28.13 9.40 -8.82
C GLU A 178 29.22 8.34 -9.08
N GLN A 179 29.06 7.13 -8.53
CA GLN A 179 29.99 6.02 -8.78
C GLN A 179 29.97 5.59 -10.25
N VAL A 180 28.78 5.54 -10.87
CA VAL A 180 28.63 5.28 -12.30
C VAL A 180 29.26 6.40 -13.12
N LYS A 181 28.94 7.66 -12.81
CA LYS A 181 29.46 8.85 -13.50
C LYS A 181 30.99 8.91 -13.52
N SER A 182 31.62 8.57 -12.39
CA SER A 182 33.08 8.53 -12.24
C SER A 182 33.74 7.30 -12.86
N GLY A 183 32.97 6.33 -13.35
CA GLY A 183 33.49 5.06 -13.86
C GLY A 183 34.03 4.13 -12.76
N SER A 184 33.62 4.34 -11.50
CA SER A 184 34.06 3.53 -10.35
C SER A 184 33.40 2.14 -10.32
N VAL A 185 32.20 2.01 -10.88
CA VAL A 185 31.51 0.73 -11.09
C VAL A 185 32.25 -0.06 -12.15
N LYS A 186 32.74 -1.26 -11.80
CA LYS A 186 33.71 -2.03 -12.60
C LYS A 186 33.07 -2.99 -13.58
N SER A 187 31.81 -3.34 -13.38
CA SER A 187 31.12 -4.31 -14.21
C SER A 187 29.62 -4.02 -14.32
N GLU A 188 29.02 -4.55 -15.38
CA GLU A 188 27.56 -4.52 -15.52
C GLU A 188 26.87 -5.32 -14.40
N ALA A 189 27.45 -6.44 -13.96
CA ALA A 189 26.92 -7.23 -12.85
C ALA A 189 26.84 -6.40 -11.57
N GLU A 190 27.89 -5.63 -11.25
CA GLU A 190 27.89 -4.71 -10.12
C GLU A 190 26.81 -3.63 -10.26
N LEU A 191 26.59 -3.09 -11.47
CA LEU A 191 25.49 -2.16 -11.73
C LEU A 191 24.10 -2.80 -11.54
N GLN A 192 23.93 -4.04 -11.99
CA GLN A 192 22.69 -4.79 -11.84
C GLN A 192 22.39 -5.14 -10.37
N GLU A 193 23.40 -5.53 -9.59
CA GLU A 193 23.28 -5.73 -8.14
C GLU A 193 22.84 -4.46 -7.43
N LEU A 194 23.37 -3.30 -7.83
CA LEU A 194 23.00 -2.01 -7.27
C LEU A 194 21.54 -1.64 -7.60
N PHE A 195 21.07 -1.94 -8.80
CA PHE A 195 19.65 -1.78 -9.15
C PHE A 195 18.74 -2.76 -8.41
N ALA A 196 19.19 -4.01 -8.20
CA ALA A 196 18.48 -4.97 -7.37
C ALA A 196 18.35 -4.47 -5.93
N HIS A 197 19.41 -3.86 -5.39
CA HIS A 197 19.38 -3.26 -4.06
C HIS A 197 18.37 -2.11 -3.96
N ALA A 198 18.25 -1.27 -5.00
CA ALA A 198 17.24 -0.21 -5.07
C ALA A 198 15.80 -0.76 -5.11
N ASP A 199 15.57 -1.82 -5.90
CA ASP A 199 14.27 -2.50 -5.92
C ASP A 199 13.93 -3.13 -4.57
N MET A 200 14.91 -3.75 -3.88
CA MET A 200 14.71 -4.32 -2.54
C MET A 200 14.40 -3.24 -1.49
N LEU A 201 15.00 -2.05 -1.59
CA LEU A 201 14.65 -0.90 -0.75
C LEU A 201 13.20 -0.42 -1.01
N SER A 202 12.76 -0.41 -2.27
CA SER A 202 11.36 -0.09 -2.59
C SER A 202 10.39 -1.16 -2.09
N ALA A 203 10.75 -2.44 -2.17
CA ALA A 203 9.97 -3.53 -1.60
C ALA A 203 9.83 -3.40 -0.08
N HIS A 204 10.93 -3.09 0.61
CA HIS A 204 10.95 -2.81 2.05
C HIS A 204 9.93 -1.72 2.41
N HIS A 205 9.96 -0.59 1.72
CA HIS A 205 9.02 0.50 1.93
C HIS A 205 7.56 0.05 1.75
N TYR A 206 7.27 -0.74 0.71
CA TYR A 206 5.92 -1.25 0.50
C TYR A 206 5.44 -2.20 1.61
N PHE A 207 6.31 -3.05 2.16
CA PHE A 207 5.95 -3.85 3.33
C PHE A 207 5.67 -3.01 4.56
N GLU A 208 6.39 -1.91 4.78
CA GLU A 208 6.09 -1.02 5.91
C GLU A 208 4.77 -0.29 5.75
N LEU A 209 4.42 0.11 4.52
CA LEU A 209 3.09 0.64 4.24
C LEU A 209 2.04 -0.43 4.55
N THR A 210 2.25 -1.67 4.12
CA THR A 210 1.36 -2.78 4.47
C THR A 210 1.23 -2.92 5.99
N GLU A 211 2.33 -2.96 6.75
CA GLU A 211 2.32 -3.04 8.22
C GLU A 211 1.50 -1.89 8.85
N THR A 212 1.73 -0.66 8.39
CA THR A 212 1.08 0.55 8.90
C THR A 212 -0.41 0.58 8.60
N TYR A 213 -0.80 0.17 7.40
CA TYR A 213 -2.19 0.22 6.93
C TYR A 213 -2.98 -1.04 7.26
N ALA A 214 -2.36 -2.15 7.65
CA ALA A 214 -3.03 -3.43 7.91
C ALA A 214 -4.23 -3.28 8.84
N MET A 215 -4.08 -2.54 9.94
CA MET A 215 -5.14 -2.36 10.92
C MET A 215 -6.18 -1.28 10.55
N ASN A 216 -5.77 -0.25 9.81
CA ASN A 216 -6.58 0.97 9.61
C ASN A 216 -7.23 1.07 8.22
N ALA A 217 -6.66 0.40 7.22
CA ALA A 217 -7.10 0.37 5.83
C ALA A 217 -6.66 -0.97 5.17
N PRO A 218 -7.15 -2.12 5.66
CA PRO A 218 -6.74 -3.44 5.18
C PRO A 218 -6.93 -3.61 3.67
N GLU A 219 -7.92 -2.96 3.07
CA GLU A 219 -8.19 -2.99 1.64
C GLU A 219 -7.03 -2.43 0.79
N LYS A 220 -6.14 -1.60 1.37
CA LYS A 220 -4.95 -1.08 0.68
C LYS A 220 -3.75 -1.99 0.81
N THR A 221 -3.74 -2.89 1.78
CA THR A 221 -2.55 -3.66 2.14
C THR A 221 -2.20 -4.72 1.14
N GLU A 222 -3.20 -5.38 0.55
CA GLU A 222 -2.97 -6.38 -0.51
C GLU A 222 -2.22 -5.77 -1.70
N GLY A 223 -2.65 -4.58 -2.15
CA GLY A 223 -1.99 -3.88 -3.26
C GLY A 223 -0.55 -3.47 -2.95
N PHE A 224 -0.23 -3.06 -1.72
CA PHE A 224 1.15 -2.77 -1.32
C PHE A 224 1.99 -4.04 -1.21
N TYR A 225 1.43 -5.12 -0.68
CA TYR A 225 2.10 -6.42 -0.55
C TYR A 225 2.46 -7.00 -1.93
N GLN A 226 1.54 -6.93 -2.90
CA GLN A 226 1.79 -7.34 -4.28
C GLN A 226 2.89 -6.49 -4.94
N LYS A 227 2.85 -5.16 -4.78
CA LYS A 227 3.90 -4.28 -5.29
C LYS A 227 5.27 -4.58 -4.67
N ALA A 228 5.32 -4.92 -3.39
CA ALA A 228 6.54 -5.34 -2.73
C ALA A 228 7.10 -6.63 -3.37
N LEU A 229 6.25 -7.64 -3.58
CA LEU A 229 6.63 -8.87 -4.25
C LEU A 229 7.15 -8.61 -5.68
N GLU A 230 6.45 -7.79 -6.47
CA GLU A 230 6.89 -7.44 -7.83
C GLU A 230 8.27 -6.76 -7.83
N ARG A 231 8.53 -5.84 -6.89
CA ARG A 231 9.83 -5.20 -6.71
C ARG A 231 10.91 -6.24 -6.37
N MET A 232 10.62 -7.19 -5.49
CA MET A 232 11.57 -8.26 -5.16
C MET A 232 11.85 -9.17 -6.35
N GLU A 233 10.84 -9.56 -7.12
CA GLU A 233 11.03 -10.36 -8.32
C GLU A 233 11.85 -9.62 -9.38
N ARG A 234 11.65 -8.31 -9.51
CA ARG A 234 12.50 -7.43 -10.32
C ARG A 234 13.95 -7.40 -9.84
N ALA A 235 14.18 -7.32 -8.53
CA ALA A 235 15.51 -7.41 -7.96
C ALA A 235 16.16 -8.76 -8.30
N ASN A 236 15.44 -9.86 -8.04
CA ASN A 236 15.91 -11.22 -8.26
C ASN A 236 16.32 -11.51 -9.71
N ARG A 237 15.65 -10.92 -10.70
CA ARG A 237 16.04 -11.04 -12.12
C ARG A 237 17.42 -10.45 -12.43
N LYS A 238 17.86 -9.47 -11.64
CA LYS A 238 19.14 -8.76 -11.77
C LYS A 238 20.26 -9.37 -10.92
N LEU A 239 19.93 -10.34 -10.06
CA LEU A 239 20.86 -10.97 -9.14
C LEU A 239 21.39 -12.29 -9.70
N GLU A 240 22.59 -12.65 -9.25
CA GLU A 240 23.27 -13.92 -9.55
C GLU A 240 23.76 -14.60 -8.26
N GLY A 241 24.15 -15.87 -8.37
CA GLY A 241 24.81 -16.62 -7.30
C GLY A 241 24.03 -16.72 -5.98
N GLU A 242 24.76 -16.62 -4.86
CA GLU A 242 24.24 -16.69 -3.49
C GLU A 242 23.22 -15.58 -3.21
N THR A 243 23.50 -14.36 -3.67
CA THR A 243 22.63 -13.20 -3.51
C THR A 243 21.23 -13.43 -4.09
N LYS A 244 21.17 -14.06 -5.27
CA LYS A 244 19.90 -14.48 -5.90
C LYS A 244 19.18 -15.57 -5.12
N ALA A 245 19.91 -16.56 -4.61
CA ALA A 245 19.33 -17.65 -3.83
C ALA A 245 18.70 -17.15 -2.52
N GLU A 246 19.36 -16.22 -1.84
CA GLU A 246 18.81 -15.55 -0.66
C GLU A 246 17.54 -14.75 -1.02
N CYS A 247 17.58 -13.96 -2.10
CA CYS A 247 16.42 -13.19 -2.56
C CYS A 247 15.22 -14.11 -2.88
N ASN A 248 15.46 -15.21 -3.60
CA ASN A 248 14.45 -16.23 -3.90
C ASN A 248 13.82 -16.83 -2.64
N THR A 249 14.60 -17.02 -1.57
CA THR A 249 14.07 -17.51 -0.29
C THR A 249 13.06 -16.52 0.29
N ILE A 250 13.41 -15.23 0.32
CA ILE A 250 12.51 -14.18 0.83
C ILE A 250 11.26 -14.10 -0.07
N ILE A 251 11.40 -14.19 -1.39
CA ILE A 251 10.27 -14.21 -2.35
C ILE A 251 9.34 -15.41 -2.08
N GLY A 252 9.90 -16.60 -1.85
CA GLY A 252 9.13 -17.82 -1.55
C GLY A 252 8.29 -17.66 -0.29
N ASP A 253 8.86 -17.07 0.76
CA ASP A 253 8.13 -16.76 1.99
C ASP A 253 6.99 -15.76 1.72
N VAL A 254 7.25 -14.68 0.97
CA VAL A 254 6.23 -13.67 0.60
C VAL A 254 5.08 -14.28 -0.19
N LYS A 255 5.37 -15.19 -1.13
CA LYS A 255 4.33 -15.93 -1.88
C LYS A 255 3.52 -16.85 -0.98
N THR A 256 4.17 -17.49 0.00
CA THR A 256 3.51 -18.34 0.99
C THR A 256 2.57 -17.51 1.88
N ASP A 257 3.00 -16.34 2.33
CA ASP A 257 2.21 -15.41 3.12
C ASP A 257 0.95 -14.97 2.34
N LEU A 258 1.08 -14.61 1.06
CA LEU A 258 -0.03 -14.25 0.18
C LEU A 258 -1.00 -15.42 -0.08
N ALA A 259 -0.49 -16.63 -0.28
CA ALA A 259 -1.29 -17.81 -0.57
C ALA A 259 -2.09 -18.31 0.65
N SER A 260 -1.69 -17.95 1.86
CA SER A 260 -2.30 -18.47 3.10
C SER A 260 -3.77 -18.09 3.29
N GLY A 261 -4.32 -17.15 2.51
CA GLY A 261 -5.76 -16.87 2.35
C GLY A 261 -6.49 -16.31 3.59
N ASP A 262 -5.92 -16.46 4.78
CA ASP A 262 -6.51 -16.06 6.06
C ASP A 262 -6.08 -14.63 6.42
N GLN A 263 -6.56 -13.69 5.60
CA GLN A 263 -6.23 -12.26 5.56
C GLN A 263 -6.81 -11.45 6.74
N LYS A 264 -6.66 -11.92 7.98
CA LYS A 264 -6.89 -11.03 9.12
C LYS A 264 -5.82 -9.94 9.09
N ALA A 265 -6.26 -8.68 9.16
CA ALA A 265 -5.39 -7.50 9.22
C ALA A 265 -4.14 -7.69 10.11
N GLU A 266 -4.33 -8.22 11.32
CA GLU A 266 -3.24 -8.51 12.26
C GLU A 266 -2.19 -9.46 11.68
N LYS A 267 -2.60 -10.57 11.05
CA LYS A 267 -1.68 -11.54 10.43
C LYS A 267 -0.92 -10.94 9.25
N ILE A 268 -1.59 -10.11 8.43
CA ILE A 268 -0.94 -9.40 7.32
C ILE A 268 0.11 -8.43 7.85
N GLY A 269 -0.21 -7.68 8.91
CA GLY A 269 0.72 -6.78 9.57
C GLY A 269 1.95 -7.52 10.11
N ASP A 270 1.73 -8.61 10.84
CA ASP A 270 2.81 -9.44 11.41
C ASP A 270 3.70 -10.04 10.30
N ALA A 271 3.09 -10.57 9.23
CA ALA A 271 3.81 -11.11 8.08
C ALA A 271 4.65 -10.02 7.41
N ALA A 272 4.07 -8.85 7.16
CA ALA A 272 4.78 -7.70 6.59
C ALA A 272 5.96 -7.26 7.48
N GLY A 273 5.76 -7.18 8.80
CA GLY A 273 6.84 -6.87 9.75
C GLY A 273 7.98 -7.90 9.72
N ALA A 274 7.66 -9.19 9.58
CA ALA A 274 8.69 -10.23 9.41
C ALA A 274 9.46 -10.09 8.08
N ARG A 275 8.78 -9.67 7.00
CA ARG A 275 9.42 -9.42 5.70
C ARG A 275 10.30 -8.17 5.72
N VAL A 276 9.88 -7.11 6.40
CA VAL A 276 10.71 -5.91 6.69
C VAL A 276 12.04 -6.33 7.29
N ILE A 277 12.04 -7.10 8.38
CA ILE A 277 13.27 -7.58 9.05
C ILE A 277 14.14 -8.43 8.10
N SER A 278 13.52 -9.29 7.30
CA SER A 278 14.23 -10.16 6.37
C SER A 278 14.94 -9.36 5.27
N ILE A 279 14.26 -8.35 4.72
CA ILE A 279 14.83 -7.44 3.73
C ILE A 279 15.92 -6.58 4.35
N GLU A 280 15.74 -6.05 5.57
CA GLU A 280 16.78 -5.26 6.25
C GLU A 280 18.09 -6.04 6.43
N LYS A 281 17.98 -7.31 6.86
CA LYS A 281 19.14 -8.20 6.97
C LYS A 281 19.83 -8.41 5.62
N TRP A 282 19.04 -8.64 4.57
CA TRP A 282 19.55 -8.79 3.22
C TRP A 282 20.26 -7.51 2.75
N LEU A 283 19.61 -6.35 2.87
CA LEU A 283 20.15 -5.04 2.48
C LEU A 283 21.48 -4.75 3.20
N ALA A 284 21.58 -4.99 4.51
CA ALA A 284 22.83 -4.76 5.23
C ALA A 284 23.95 -5.73 4.83
N ALA A 285 23.64 -7.01 4.62
CA ALA A 285 24.62 -8.00 4.20
C ALA A 285 25.22 -7.63 2.84
N HIS A 286 24.38 -7.19 1.89
CA HIS A 286 24.80 -6.87 0.53
C HIS A 286 25.37 -5.46 0.39
N ALA A 287 24.88 -4.46 1.13
CA ALA A 287 25.50 -3.13 1.19
C ALA A 287 26.98 -3.20 1.58
N LYS A 288 27.31 -4.05 2.57
CA LYS A 288 28.69 -4.30 2.97
C LYS A 288 29.54 -4.92 1.86
N LYS A 289 29.00 -5.87 1.09
CA LYS A 289 29.69 -6.49 -0.06
C LYS A 289 29.98 -5.45 -1.16
N MET A 290 29.06 -4.52 -1.37
CA MET A 290 29.16 -3.44 -2.36
C MET A 290 29.98 -2.22 -1.88
N GLY A 291 30.50 -2.23 -0.65
CA GLY A 291 31.20 -1.05 -0.09
C GLY A 291 30.30 0.15 0.16
N ILE A 292 28.98 -0.05 0.19
CA ILE A 292 27.99 0.97 0.53
C ILE A 292 27.79 0.95 2.05
N LYS A 293 27.65 2.14 2.65
CA LYS A 293 27.30 2.23 4.06
C LYS A 293 25.92 1.56 4.27
N PRO A 294 25.82 0.53 5.13
CA PRO A 294 24.53 -0.10 5.38
C PRO A 294 23.56 0.91 5.97
N PRO A 295 22.26 0.75 5.73
CA PRO A 295 21.27 1.60 6.34
C PRO A 295 21.31 1.46 7.88
N PRO A 296 21.07 2.56 8.64
CA PRO A 296 21.34 2.66 10.07
C PRO A 296 20.39 1.86 10.98
N TYR A 297 19.48 1.04 10.43
CA TYR A 297 18.56 0.20 11.20
C TYR A 297 19.09 -1.22 11.42
N VAL A 298 20.32 -1.53 11.00
CA VAL A 298 20.96 -2.85 11.17
C VAL A 298 22.12 -2.83 12.18
N GLU A 299 22.08 -1.89 13.13
CA GLU A 299 23.01 -1.83 14.27
C GLU A 299 22.44 -2.52 15.53
#